data_AF-A0A7Z9Y8C3-F1
#
_entry.id   AF-A0A7Z9Y8C3-F1
#
_cell.length_a   1.000
_cell.length_b   1.000
_cell.length_c   1.000
_cell.angle_alpha   90.00
_cell.angle_beta   90.00
_cell.angle_gamma   90.00
#
_symmetry.space_group_name_H-M   'P 1'
#
loop_
_entity.id
_entity.type
_entity.pdbx_description
1 polymer ?
#
loop_
_entity_poly.entity_id
_entity_poly.type
_entity_poly.pdbx_seq_one_letter_code
_entity_poly.pdbx_strand_id
1 'polypeptide(L)'
;MSRLRDFALLSLFLIPIPFAYPSDPTAGMFNVYFALDEAMGYREVRDDISEVYKSGITLFHHYFQDEYARDIDGTRFWSGLPGWLSRNPTKKRELDGLKGKFGSRLGWRLFFWRYYLREVKRQTKGGGKVIIGEMYAMFALRRWWDELERFVEELCRFESEIYPGGIAGWYVAEEPNSPRKRYNPSLYEELIRRIREAERKGGWRRHDIYVDISPSNPPKRVIPFVRNADVVMISPDAYIWAAGRPRDMSRYDRIPLAIWRMRSHLARAKNERAKIHIALQAYQSPTNLQMHQQIKLALLGGWFMRGRFRIPVSPPDGIWLWWWHDCKSVKVRHRRINRWDLNTEYAWSEAVSSELSHPKDKTVRLEGKHRWRRNVYLIGDLLVPKGSRLIIDPGVKVRFSPLDRFGGGADPRRCELIIEGELTAKGTRSKPIQFLSGANVRDFFYPPRNPAKGDWYGIRVPGGRVLMENYIIRDALHEEIVRLEGVSE
;
A
#
# COMPACT_ATOMS: atom_id res chain seq x y z
N MET A 1 -16.01 63.80 -26.98
CA MET A 1 -15.37 62.51 -27.36
C MET A 1 -14.70 61.97 -26.09
N SER A 2 -15.42 61.13 -25.34
CA SER A 2 -15.21 59.68 -25.12
C SER A 2 -14.58 59.39 -23.74
N ARG A 3 -15.43 59.15 -22.73
CA ARG A 3 -15.62 57.89 -21.96
C ARG A 3 -14.40 57.49 -21.09
N LEU A 4 -14.47 57.73 -19.77
CA LEU A 4 -14.81 56.75 -18.70
C LEU A 4 -13.80 55.58 -18.63
N ARG A 5 -12.88 55.60 -17.65
CA ARG A 5 -12.99 55.01 -16.28
C ARG A 5 -13.06 53.48 -16.27
N ASP A 6 -12.32 52.91 -15.32
CA ASP A 6 -12.37 51.54 -14.78
C ASP A 6 -11.46 50.49 -15.43
N PHE A 7 -10.22 50.39 -14.92
CA PHE A 7 -9.57 49.09 -14.73
C PHE A 7 -9.47 48.83 -13.23
N ALA A 8 -10.43 48.06 -12.73
CA ALA A 8 -10.47 47.60 -11.36
C ALA A 8 -9.24 46.71 -11.08
N LEU A 9 -8.51 47.06 -10.03
CA LEU A 9 -7.62 46.17 -9.28
C LEU A 9 -8.46 44.98 -8.79
N LEU A 10 -8.40 43.87 -9.52
CA LEU A 10 -8.87 42.57 -9.03
C LEU A 10 -7.90 42.12 -7.94
N SER A 11 -8.24 42.52 -6.73
CA SER A 11 -7.70 42.00 -5.48
C SER A 11 -7.96 40.50 -5.43
N LEU A 12 -6.96 39.70 -5.79
CA LEU A 12 -6.97 38.26 -5.56
C LEU A 12 -6.86 38.05 -4.05
N PHE A 13 -8.03 38.01 -3.40
CA PHE A 13 -8.18 37.40 -2.08
C PHE A 13 -7.75 35.93 -2.21
N LEU A 14 -6.48 35.67 -1.92
CA LEU A 14 -6.01 34.34 -1.55
C LEU A 14 -6.65 34.00 -0.21
N ILE A 15 -7.86 33.46 -0.24
CA ILE A 15 -8.42 32.77 0.91
C ILE A 15 -7.53 31.53 1.09
N PRO A 16 -6.80 31.38 2.21
CA PRO A 16 -6.14 30.13 2.50
C PRO A 16 -7.27 29.11 2.75
N ILE A 17 -7.45 28.17 1.82
CA ILE A 17 -8.31 27.02 2.09
C ILE A 17 -7.59 26.23 3.20
N PRO A 18 -8.13 26.13 4.41
CA PRO A 18 -7.52 25.35 5.47
C PRO A 18 -7.84 23.89 5.18
N PHE A 19 -7.06 23.23 4.33
CA PHE A 19 -7.04 21.78 4.31
C PHE A 19 -6.22 21.29 5.50
N ALA A 20 -6.79 21.45 6.69
CA ALA A 20 -6.39 20.67 7.85
C ALA A 20 -7.03 19.28 7.70
N TYR A 21 -6.28 18.34 7.14
CA TYR A 21 -6.59 16.92 7.30
C TYR A 21 -5.73 16.38 8.46
N PRO A 22 -6.33 15.99 9.60
CA PRO A 22 -5.62 15.36 10.70
C PRO A 22 -5.63 13.83 10.58
N SER A 23 -4.70 13.22 11.32
CA SER A 23 -4.39 11.79 11.50
C SER A 23 -3.51 11.16 10.43
N ASP A 24 -2.47 10.48 10.90
CA ASP A 24 -1.54 9.71 10.07
C ASP A 24 -2.32 8.73 9.18
N PRO A 25 -1.84 8.42 7.95
CA PRO A 25 -2.60 7.62 7.01
C PRO A 25 -3.04 6.29 7.62
N THR A 26 -4.32 5.95 7.47
CA THR A 26 -4.82 4.65 7.94
C THR A 26 -4.15 3.52 7.16
N ALA A 27 -3.55 2.56 7.87
CA ALA A 27 -2.84 1.46 7.24
C ALA A 27 -3.74 0.21 7.10
N GLY A 28 -3.82 -0.28 5.87
CA GLY A 28 -4.49 -1.50 5.47
C GLY A 28 -3.52 -2.48 4.81
N MET A 29 -3.81 -3.78 4.87
CA MET A 29 -3.16 -4.78 4.04
C MET A 29 -4.19 -5.32 3.06
N PHE A 30 -3.77 -5.48 1.81
CA PHE A 30 -4.63 -5.89 0.72
C PHE A 30 -4.23 -7.23 0.11
N ASN A 31 -5.28 -8.05 -0.06
CA ASN A 31 -5.44 -9.34 -0.71
C ASN A 31 -4.52 -10.47 -0.33
N VAL A 32 -5.18 -11.55 0.06
CA VAL A 32 -4.65 -12.89 -0.11
C VAL A 32 -5.56 -13.67 -1.05
N TYR A 33 -4.98 -14.14 -2.15
CA TYR A 33 -5.67 -14.91 -3.18
C TYR A 33 -5.64 -16.39 -2.77
N PHE A 34 -6.55 -16.78 -1.90
CA PHE A 34 -6.65 -18.17 -1.46
C PHE A 34 -7.75 -18.93 -2.20
N ALA A 35 -7.57 -20.25 -2.34
CA ALA A 35 -8.73 -21.11 -2.51
C ALA A 35 -9.61 -21.02 -1.23
N LEU A 36 -10.94 -21.12 -1.36
CA LEU A 36 -11.87 -20.83 -0.25
C LEU A 36 -11.66 -21.72 1.00
N ASP A 37 -11.12 -22.92 0.83
CA ASP A 37 -10.68 -23.79 1.93
C ASP A 37 -9.38 -23.36 2.59
N GLU A 38 -8.46 -22.73 1.87
CA GLU A 38 -7.28 -22.10 2.45
C GLU A 38 -7.70 -20.87 3.27
N ALA A 39 -8.60 -20.04 2.73
CA ALA A 39 -9.17 -18.88 3.42
C ALA A 39 -9.98 -19.25 4.67
N MET A 40 -10.64 -20.42 4.67
CA MET A 40 -11.46 -20.88 5.79
C MET A 40 -10.77 -21.89 6.71
N GLY A 41 -9.63 -22.47 6.33
CA GLY A 41 -9.10 -23.66 6.99
C GLY A 41 -7.61 -23.68 7.26
N TYR A 42 -6.81 -22.79 6.68
CA TYR A 42 -5.38 -22.83 6.90
C TYR A 42 -5.00 -22.02 8.15
N ARG A 43 -4.29 -22.65 9.09
CA ARG A 43 -3.74 -21.99 10.29
C ARG A 43 -2.83 -20.82 9.92
N GLU A 44 -2.15 -20.89 8.77
CA GLU A 44 -1.19 -19.86 8.35
C GLU A 44 -1.90 -18.56 7.91
N VAL A 45 -3.03 -18.62 7.19
CA VAL A 45 -3.87 -17.41 6.88
C VAL A 45 -4.32 -16.69 8.14
N ARG A 46 -4.61 -17.48 9.17
CA ARG A 46 -5.09 -17.03 10.47
C ARG A 46 -3.96 -16.37 11.28
N ASP A 47 -2.77 -16.95 11.22
CA ASP A 47 -1.55 -16.38 11.80
C ASP A 47 -1.15 -15.09 11.08
N ASP A 48 -1.36 -15.01 9.75
CA ASP A 48 -1.09 -13.82 8.95
C ASP A 48 -1.95 -12.63 9.41
N ILE A 49 -3.27 -12.77 9.58
CA ILE A 49 -4.12 -11.65 10.06
C ILE A 49 -3.61 -11.11 11.39
N SER A 50 -3.21 -12.00 12.30
CA SER A 50 -2.65 -11.62 13.61
C SER A 50 -1.28 -10.93 13.49
N GLU A 51 -0.37 -11.46 12.65
CA GLU A 51 0.96 -10.88 12.43
C GLU A 51 0.87 -9.49 11.78
N VAL A 52 0.02 -9.37 10.77
CA VAL A 52 -0.27 -8.14 10.04
C VAL A 52 -0.87 -7.10 10.96
N TYR A 53 -1.84 -7.50 11.80
CA TYR A 53 -2.43 -6.61 12.79
C TYR A 53 -1.41 -6.10 13.81
N LYS A 54 -0.55 -6.98 14.33
CA LYS A 54 0.55 -6.60 15.23
C LYS A 54 1.54 -5.62 14.59
N SER A 55 1.66 -5.63 13.26
CA SER A 55 2.51 -4.72 12.51
C SER A 55 1.89 -3.34 12.29
N GLY A 56 0.66 -3.10 12.77
CA GLY A 56 -0.04 -1.80 12.67
C GLY A 56 -1.14 -1.73 11.62
N ILE A 57 -1.44 -2.84 10.92
CA ILE A 57 -2.50 -2.87 9.91
C ILE A 57 -3.86 -3.12 10.54
N THR A 58 -4.82 -2.24 10.26
CA THR A 58 -6.16 -2.33 10.87
C THR A 58 -7.29 -2.55 9.87
N LEU A 59 -7.01 -2.54 8.58
CA LEU A 59 -8.00 -2.63 7.51
C LEU A 59 -7.67 -3.78 6.57
N PHE A 60 -8.65 -4.66 6.33
CA PHE A 60 -8.49 -5.95 5.64
C PHE A 60 -9.49 -6.09 4.49
N HIS A 61 -9.11 -6.83 3.46
CA HIS A 61 -9.97 -7.18 2.34
C HIS A 61 -9.60 -8.56 1.79
N HIS A 62 -10.59 -9.33 1.35
CA HIS A 62 -10.40 -10.58 0.62
C HIS A 62 -11.08 -10.51 -0.75
N TYR A 63 -10.37 -10.87 -1.81
CA TYR A 63 -10.95 -10.90 -3.14
C TYR A 63 -11.99 -12.01 -3.25
N PHE A 64 -13.22 -11.65 -3.59
CA PHE A 64 -14.24 -12.60 -3.98
C PHE A 64 -14.62 -12.37 -5.44
N GLN A 65 -14.31 -13.33 -6.32
CA GLN A 65 -14.74 -13.34 -7.73
C GLN A 65 -15.47 -14.64 -8.06
N ASP A 66 -16.69 -14.51 -8.58
CA ASP A 66 -17.53 -15.63 -9.05
C ASP A 66 -16.86 -16.48 -10.16
N GLU A 67 -15.92 -15.89 -10.92
CA GLU A 67 -15.24 -16.51 -12.06
C GLU A 67 -14.13 -17.49 -11.64
N TYR A 68 -13.51 -17.28 -10.47
CA TYR A 68 -12.48 -18.18 -9.92
C TYR A 68 -13.05 -19.34 -9.10
N ALA A 69 -14.37 -19.46 -9.07
CA ALA A 69 -15.08 -20.54 -8.41
C ALA A 69 -15.50 -21.63 -9.42
N ARG A 70 -14.64 -22.06 -10.35
CA ARG A 70 -14.96 -23.08 -11.38
C ARG A 70 -13.86 -24.12 -11.55
N ASP A 71 -14.23 -25.38 -11.77
CA ASP A 71 -13.34 -26.48 -12.13
C ASP A 71 -13.26 -26.71 -13.66
N ILE A 72 -12.53 -27.76 -14.08
CA ILE A 72 -12.25 -28.10 -15.49
C ILE A 72 -13.50 -28.46 -16.30
N ASP A 73 -14.58 -28.87 -15.64
CA ASP A 73 -15.86 -29.22 -16.27
C ASP A 73 -16.83 -28.03 -16.29
N GLY A 74 -16.38 -26.84 -15.86
CA GLY A 74 -17.20 -25.64 -15.75
C GLY A 74 -18.14 -25.64 -14.54
N THR A 75 -18.02 -26.64 -13.66
CA THR A 75 -18.80 -26.78 -12.44
C THR A 75 -18.26 -25.82 -11.38
N ARG A 76 -19.14 -25.09 -10.70
CA ARG A 76 -18.70 -24.05 -9.77
C ARG A 76 -18.16 -24.64 -8.46
N PHE A 77 -16.85 -24.80 -8.24
CA PHE A 77 -16.33 -25.00 -6.87
C PHE A 77 -14.87 -24.58 -6.64
N TRP A 78 -14.62 -24.20 -5.39
CA TRP A 78 -13.34 -23.74 -4.84
C TRP A 78 -12.51 -24.94 -4.35
N SER A 79 -11.29 -25.07 -4.84
CA SER A 79 -10.41 -26.25 -4.76
C SER A 79 -10.01 -26.70 -3.33
N GLY A 80 -10.95 -27.34 -2.62
CA GLY A 80 -10.74 -28.03 -1.33
C GLY A 80 -11.82 -27.74 -0.29
N LEU A 81 -12.75 -26.84 -0.61
CA LEU A 81 -13.89 -26.49 0.24
C LEU A 81 -14.82 -27.67 0.60
N PRO A 82 -15.09 -28.67 -0.28
CA PRO A 82 -15.88 -29.84 0.12
C PRO A 82 -15.17 -30.63 1.23
N GLY A 83 -13.84 -30.77 1.11
CA GLY A 83 -13.00 -31.44 2.09
C GLY A 83 -12.84 -30.64 3.39
N TRP A 84 -12.92 -29.31 3.35
CA TRP A 84 -12.98 -28.50 4.56
C TRP A 84 -14.34 -28.62 5.25
N LEU A 85 -15.45 -28.56 4.51
CA LEU A 85 -16.81 -28.67 5.06
C LEU A 85 -17.07 -30.06 5.66
N SER A 86 -16.55 -31.13 5.05
CA SER A 86 -16.64 -32.48 5.63
C SER A 86 -15.94 -32.57 6.98
N ARG A 87 -14.79 -31.89 7.14
CA ARG A 87 -14.05 -31.77 8.41
C ARG A 87 -14.68 -30.76 9.39
N ASN A 88 -15.63 -29.94 8.95
CA ASN A 88 -16.27 -28.89 9.75
C ASN A 88 -17.80 -28.96 9.65
N PRO A 89 -18.45 -30.03 10.18
CA PRO A 89 -19.87 -30.31 9.97
C PRO A 89 -20.80 -29.20 10.49
N THR A 90 -20.43 -28.49 11.56
CA THR A 90 -21.18 -27.32 12.04
C THR A 90 -21.20 -26.19 11.01
N LYS A 91 -20.08 -25.97 10.32
CA LYS A 91 -19.97 -24.96 9.25
C LYS A 91 -20.69 -25.38 7.98
N LYS A 92 -20.72 -26.69 7.68
CA LYS A 92 -21.58 -27.24 6.65
C LYS A 92 -23.05 -26.96 6.92
N ARG A 93 -23.54 -27.23 8.14
CA ARG A 93 -24.94 -26.94 8.52
C ARG A 93 -25.28 -25.46 8.43
N GLU A 94 -24.37 -24.58 8.88
CA GLU A 94 -24.53 -23.12 8.78
C GLU A 94 -24.71 -22.69 7.31
N LEU A 95 -23.84 -23.18 6.43
CA LEU A 95 -23.95 -22.91 4.99
C LEU A 95 -25.25 -23.46 4.39
N ASP A 96 -25.62 -24.71 4.70
CA ASP A 96 -26.83 -25.34 4.16
C ASP A 96 -28.09 -24.57 4.57
N GLY A 97 -28.15 -24.09 5.82
CA GLY A 97 -29.24 -23.22 6.29
C GLY A 97 -29.31 -21.89 5.53
N LEU A 98 -28.17 -21.25 5.27
CA LEU A 98 -28.12 -20.04 4.45
C LEU A 98 -28.56 -20.30 3.01
N LYS A 99 -28.17 -21.43 2.41
CA LYS A 99 -28.63 -21.82 1.07
C LYS A 99 -30.12 -22.11 1.02
N GLY A 100 -30.66 -22.77 2.04
CA GLY A 100 -32.10 -23.03 2.14
C GLY A 100 -32.92 -21.75 2.24
N LYS A 101 -32.44 -20.76 2.99
CA LYS A 101 -33.15 -19.48 3.19
C LYS A 101 -32.99 -18.49 2.05
N PHE A 102 -31.79 -18.38 1.47
CA PHE A 102 -31.45 -17.31 0.52
C PHE A 102 -31.14 -17.81 -0.89
N GLY A 103 -31.27 -19.11 -1.13
CA GLY A 103 -30.82 -19.76 -2.35
C GLY A 103 -29.30 -20.00 -2.36
N SER A 104 -28.87 -20.93 -3.22
CA SER A 104 -27.48 -21.40 -3.27
C SER A 104 -26.47 -20.26 -3.45
N ARG A 105 -26.77 -19.35 -4.37
CA ARG A 105 -25.87 -18.27 -4.78
C ARG A 105 -25.63 -17.25 -3.67
N LEU A 106 -26.70 -16.65 -3.13
CA LEU A 106 -26.59 -15.66 -2.06
C LEU A 106 -26.14 -16.30 -0.74
N GLY A 107 -26.63 -17.51 -0.42
CA GLY A 107 -26.24 -18.24 0.78
C GLY A 107 -24.74 -18.47 0.89
N TRP A 108 -24.07 -18.78 -0.23
CA TRP A 108 -22.61 -18.91 -0.27
C TRP A 108 -21.87 -17.60 0.05
N ARG A 109 -22.30 -16.48 -0.54
CA ARG A 109 -21.65 -15.18 -0.31
C ARG A 109 -21.81 -14.74 1.14
N LEU A 110 -23.01 -14.89 1.69
CA LEU A 110 -23.28 -14.60 3.10
C LEU A 110 -22.43 -15.48 4.02
N PHE A 111 -22.33 -16.78 3.74
CA PHE A 111 -21.51 -17.68 4.52
C PHE A 111 -20.04 -17.24 4.56
N PHE A 112 -19.45 -16.96 3.39
CA PHE A 112 -18.05 -16.54 3.28
C PHE A 112 -17.77 -15.26 4.07
N TRP A 113 -18.53 -14.19 3.82
CA TRP A 113 -18.27 -12.90 4.47
C TRP A 113 -18.53 -12.93 5.97
N ARG A 114 -19.57 -13.63 6.43
CA ARG A 114 -19.82 -13.83 7.87
C ARG A 114 -18.71 -14.62 8.54
N TYR A 115 -18.17 -15.63 7.86
CA TYR A 115 -17.03 -16.38 8.35
C TYR A 115 -15.77 -15.50 8.44
N TYR A 116 -15.45 -14.78 7.37
CA TYR A 116 -14.26 -13.93 7.31
C TYR A 116 -14.30 -12.79 8.34
N LEU A 117 -15.46 -12.14 8.52
CA LEU A 117 -15.67 -11.14 9.57
C LEU A 117 -15.39 -11.69 10.97
N ARG A 118 -15.86 -12.91 11.28
CA ARG A 118 -15.57 -13.56 12.58
C ARG A 118 -14.09 -13.86 12.74
N GLU A 119 -13.43 -14.28 11.68
CA GLU A 119 -12.01 -14.60 11.72
C GLU A 119 -11.17 -13.34 11.96
N VAL A 120 -11.44 -12.25 11.23
CA VAL A 120 -10.79 -10.95 11.47
C VAL A 120 -11.08 -10.45 12.88
N LYS A 121 -12.34 -10.50 13.34
CA LYS A 121 -12.70 -10.13 14.73
C LYS A 121 -11.86 -10.91 15.73
N ARG A 122 -11.77 -12.23 15.57
CA ARG A 122 -11.07 -13.11 16.51
C ARG A 122 -9.57 -12.84 16.53
N GLN A 123 -8.94 -12.72 15.36
CA GLN A 123 -7.48 -12.55 15.25
C GLN A 123 -7.00 -11.18 15.70
N THR A 124 -7.82 -10.16 15.43
CA THR A 124 -7.49 -8.76 15.77
C THR A 124 -8.08 -8.32 17.11
N LYS A 125 -8.67 -9.25 17.88
CA LYS A 125 -9.41 -8.97 19.13
C LYS A 125 -10.45 -7.85 18.98
N GLY A 126 -11.08 -7.77 17.80
CA GLY A 126 -12.09 -6.76 17.45
C GLY A 126 -11.54 -5.44 16.90
N GLY A 127 -10.22 -5.29 16.75
CA GLY A 127 -9.61 -4.04 16.26
C GLY A 127 -9.55 -3.89 14.73
N GLY A 128 -9.64 -5.00 13.99
CA GLY A 128 -9.52 -5.01 12.53
C GLY A 128 -10.85 -4.83 11.81
N LYS A 129 -10.88 -4.08 10.72
CA LYS A 129 -12.10 -3.84 9.91
C LYS A 129 -11.99 -4.49 8.53
N VAL A 130 -13.11 -4.86 7.95
CA VAL A 130 -13.19 -5.57 6.67
C VAL A 130 -13.89 -4.73 5.63
N ILE A 131 -13.32 -4.63 4.43
CA ILE A 131 -14.03 -4.16 3.25
C ILE A 131 -14.60 -5.36 2.50
N ILE A 132 -15.85 -5.24 2.02
CA ILE A 132 -16.58 -6.33 1.39
C ILE A 132 -16.77 -6.07 -0.11
N GLY A 133 -16.28 -6.97 -0.96
CA GLY A 133 -16.41 -6.86 -2.42
C GLY A 133 -15.69 -7.97 -3.19
N GLU A 134 -15.68 -7.99 -4.53
CA GLU A 134 -16.04 -6.90 -5.45
C GLU A 134 -17.55 -6.88 -5.79
N MET A 135 -18.28 -5.84 -5.38
CA MET A 135 -19.75 -5.79 -5.49
C MET A 135 -20.26 -5.71 -6.93
N TYR A 136 -19.55 -5.02 -7.82
CA TYR A 136 -19.95 -4.88 -9.23
C TYR A 136 -19.90 -6.23 -9.96
N ALA A 137 -18.84 -6.99 -9.74
CA ALA A 137 -18.71 -8.34 -10.28
C ALA A 137 -19.75 -9.30 -9.68
N MET A 138 -19.99 -9.21 -8.37
CA MET A 138 -20.97 -10.07 -7.68
C MET A 138 -22.43 -9.82 -8.10
N PHE A 139 -22.81 -8.58 -8.39
CA PHE A 139 -24.23 -8.22 -8.55
C PHE A 139 -24.53 -7.37 -9.80
N ALA A 140 -23.79 -6.29 -10.02
CA ALA A 140 -24.15 -5.28 -11.03
C ALA A 140 -24.04 -5.80 -12.46
N LEU A 141 -23.01 -6.61 -12.77
CA LEU A 141 -22.81 -7.21 -14.10
C LEU A 141 -24.04 -8.00 -14.58
N ARG A 142 -24.76 -8.62 -13.66
CA ARG A 142 -25.93 -9.45 -13.96
C ARG A 142 -27.25 -8.82 -13.51
N ARG A 143 -27.20 -7.58 -13.02
CA ARG A 143 -28.36 -6.82 -12.50
C ARG A 143 -29.14 -7.57 -11.43
N TRP A 144 -28.45 -8.30 -10.55
CA TRP A 144 -29.07 -9.02 -9.44
C TRP A 144 -29.38 -8.08 -8.27
N TRP A 145 -30.24 -7.09 -8.50
CA TRP A 145 -30.51 -6.01 -7.54
C TRP A 145 -31.21 -6.49 -6.27
N ASP A 146 -32.17 -7.40 -6.38
CA ASP A 146 -32.84 -7.97 -5.20
C ASP A 146 -31.87 -8.76 -4.31
N GLU A 147 -30.89 -9.46 -4.90
CA GLU A 147 -29.85 -10.14 -4.13
C GLU A 147 -28.85 -9.17 -3.51
N LEU A 148 -28.49 -8.10 -4.22
CA LEU A 148 -27.64 -7.05 -3.68
C LEU A 148 -28.27 -6.44 -2.42
N GLU A 149 -29.54 -6.04 -2.50
CA GLU A 149 -30.24 -5.40 -1.40
C GLU A 149 -30.33 -6.34 -0.19
N ARG A 150 -30.71 -7.61 -0.41
CA ARG A 150 -30.72 -8.63 0.66
C ARG A 150 -29.33 -8.92 1.22
N PHE A 151 -28.30 -8.94 0.38
CA PHE A 151 -26.92 -9.17 0.81
C PHE A 151 -26.43 -8.06 1.74
N VAL A 152 -26.67 -6.80 1.36
CA VAL A 152 -26.34 -5.62 2.18
C VAL A 152 -27.08 -5.69 3.52
N GLU A 153 -28.40 -5.93 3.50
CA GLU A 153 -29.21 -6.02 4.72
C GLU A 153 -28.70 -7.11 5.68
N GLU A 154 -28.46 -8.32 5.17
CA GLU A 154 -28.04 -9.46 5.97
C GLU A 154 -26.60 -9.34 6.52
N LEU A 155 -25.73 -8.57 5.86
CA LEU A 155 -24.40 -8.26 6.38
C LEU A 155 -24.41 -7.11 7.37
N CYS A 156 -25.21 -6.07 7.14
CA CYS A 156 -25.38 -4.99 8.13
C CYS A 156 -25.98 -5.51 9.43
N ARG A 157 -27.01 -6.38 9.35
CA ARG A 157 -27.57 -7.05 10.53
C ARG A 157 -26.53 -7.89 11.26
N PHE A 158 -25.75 -8.67 10.51
CA PHE A 158 -24.69 -9.47 11.08
C PHE A 158 -23.61 -8.62 11.76
N GLU A 159 -23.20 -7.52 11.13
CA GLU A 159 -22.28 -6.55 11.73
C GLU A 159 -22.86 -6.02 13.04
N SER A 160 -24.11 -5.54 13.05
CA SER A 160 -24.71 -4.97 14.27
C SER A 160 -24.83 -5.95 15.43
N GLU A 161 -25.08 -7.23 15.14
CA GLU A 161 -25.26 -8.25 16.18
C GLU A 161 -23.92 -8.87 16.64
N ILE A 162 -23.00 -9.08 15.71
CA ILE A 162 -21.83 -9.93 15.94
C ILE A 162 -20.53 -9.12 15.97
N TYR A 163 -20.40 -8.08 15.14
CA TYR A 163 -19.16 -7.31 15.05
C TYR A 163 -19.42 -5.83 14.75
N PRO A 164 -19.99 -5.05 15.69
CA PRO A 164 -20.35 -3.65 15.43
C PRO A 164 -19.14 -2.83 14.95
N GLY A 165 -19.27 -2.19 13.77
CA GLY A 165 -18.19 -1.42 13.16
C GLY A 165 -17.10 -2.26 12.48
N GLY A 166 -17.30 -3.58 12.39
CA GLY A 166 -16.38 -4.52 11.74
C GLY A 166 -16.35 -4.42 10.22
N ILE A 167 -17.38 -3.86 9.59
CA ILE A 167 -17.40 -3.59 8.15
C ILE A 167 -16.90 -2.15 7.94
N ALA A 168 -15.74 -1.96 7.30
CA ALA A 168 -15.27 -0.63 6.95
C ALA A 168 -16.03 -0.03 5.77
N GLY A 169 -16.45 -0.87 4.81
CA GLY A 169 -17.00 -0.38 3.55
C GLY A 169 -17.36 -1.45 2.55
N TRP A 170 -17.93 -0.98 1.44
CA TRP A 170 -18.24 -1.78 0.26
C TRP A 170 -17.19 -1.51 -0.83
N TYR A 171 -16.43 -2.54 -1.19
CA TYR A 171 -15.52 -2.50 -2.33
C TYR A 171 -16.30 -2.74 -3.61
N VAL A 172 -16.67 -1.64 -4.29
CA VAL A 172 -17.64 -1.70 -5.37
C VAL A 172 -17.05 -2.19 -6.68
N ALA A 173 -15.85 -1.77 -7.05
CA ALA A 173 -15.23 -2.20 -8.30
C ALA A 173 -13.69 -2.19 -8.23
N GLU A 174 -13.09 -3.22 -8.81
CA GLU A 174 -11.65 -3.29 -9.06
C GLU A 174 -11.36 -2.79 -10.48
N GLU A 175 -10.54 -1.75 -10.62
CA GLU A 175 -10.08 -1.17 -11.88
C GLU A 175 -11.19 -1.04 -12.95
N PRO A 176 -12.34 -0.39 -12.66
CA PRO A 176 -13.46 -0.33 -13.59
C PRO A 176 -13.11 0.38 -14.92
N ASN A 177 -12.07 1.23 -14.88
CA ASN A 177 -11.53 1.94 -16.01
C ASN A 177 -10.42 1.20 -16.76
N SER A 178 -10.14 -0.06 -16.42
CA SER A 178 -9.22 -0.90 -17.17
C SER A 178 -9.78 -1.22 -18.56
N PRO A 179 -8.96 -1.17 -19.63
CA PRO A 179 -9.35 -1.63 -20.96
C PRO A 179 -9.89 -3.07 -20.98
N ARG A 180 -9.46 -3.92 -20.03
CA ARG A 180 -9.87 -5.33 -19.94
C ARG A 180 -11.29 -5.50 -19.41
N LYS A 181 -11.73 -4.65 -18.47
CA LYS A 181 -12.98 -4.83 -17.73
C LYS A 181 -14.20 -4.13 -18.35
N ARG A 182 -14.02 -2.95 -18.96
CA ARG A 182 -15.09 -2.19 -19.66
C ARG A 182 -16.39 -2.06 -18.83
N TYR A 183 -16.28 -1.69 -17.55
CA TYR A 183 -17.47 -1.54 -16.70
C TYR A 183 -18.36 -0.40 -17.19
N ASN A 184 -19.67 -0.56 -17.00
CA ASN A 184 -20.67 0.42 -17.40
C ASN A 184 -20.89 1.42 -16.24
N PRO A 185 -20.61 2.72 -16.45
CA PRO A 185 -20.79 3.72 -15.40
C PRO A 185 -22.21 3.81 -14.83
N SER A 186 -23.24 3.60 -15.65
CA SER A 186 -24.63 3.65 -15.18
C SER A 186 -24.98 2.49 -14.26
N LEU A 187 -24.42 1.30 -14.51
CA LEU A 187 -24.58 0.16 -13.60
C LEU A 187 -23.80 0.36 -12.29
N TYR A 188 -22.66 1.05 -12.35
CA TYR A 188 -21.88 1.40 -11.17
C TYR A 188 -22.61 2.41 -10.28
N GLU A 189 -23.23 3.42 -10.89
CA GLU A 189 -24.03 4.41 -10.18
C GLU A 189 -25.28 3.78 -9.55
N GLU A 190 -25.99 2.92 -10.28
CA GLU A 190 -27.14 2.18 -9.76
C GLU A 190 -26.75 1.25 -8.60
N LEU A 191 -25.61 0.55 -8.69
CA LEU A 191 -25.07 -0.28 -7.61
C LEU A 191 -24.90 0.53 -6.31
N ILE A 192 -24.25 1.69 -6.37
CA ILE A 192 -24.05 2.54 -5.19
C ILE A 192 -25.39 3.02 -4.65
N ARG A 193 -26.29 3.49 -5.53
CA ARG A 193 -27.62 3.97 -5.15
C ARG A 193 -28.41 2.90 -4.37
N ARG A 194 -28.39 1.66 -4.86
CA ARG A 194 -29.06 0.49 -4.24
C ARG A 194 -28.46 0.13 -2.88
N ILE A 195 -27.13 0.13 -2.75
CA ILE A 195 -26.45 -0.09 -1.46
C ILE A 195 -26.90 0.96 -0.44
N ARG A 196 -26.88 2.25 -0.82
CA ARG A 196 -27.31 3.36 0.05
C ARG A 196 -28.77 3.25 0.46
N GLU A 197 -29.63 2.86 -0.47
CA GLU A 197 -31.06 2.69 -0.21
C GLU A 197 -31.32 1.54 0.77
N ALA A 198 -30.63 0.40 0.61
CA ALA A 198 -30.73 -0.75 1.50
C ALA A 198 -30.25 -0.40 2.93
N GLU A 199 -29.11 0.29 3.07
CA GLU A 199 -28.63 0.79 4.37
C GLU A 199 -29.67 1.69 5.04
N ARG A 200 -30.18 2.68 4.30
CA ARG A 200 -31.15 3.65 4.82
C ARG A 200 -32.48 2.99 5.23
N LYS A 201 -33.03 2.11 4.39
CA LYS A 201 -34.31 1.43 4.67
C LYS A 201 -34.23 0.52 5.89
N GLY A 202 -33.10 -0.16 6.08
CA GLY A 202 -32.88 -1.02 7.24
C GLY A 202 -32.41 -0.30 8.51
N GLY A 203 -32.25 1.03 8.49
CA GLY A 203 -31.75 1.79 9.64
C GLY A 203 -30.29 1.48 9.99
N TRP A 204 -29.50 1.02 9.02
CA TRP A 204 -28.12 0.61 9.23
C TRP A 204 -27.16 1.81 9.18
N ARG A 205 -25.99 1.66 9.81
CA ARG A 205 -24.90 2.62 9.67
C ARG A 205 -24.51 2.76 8.20
N ARG A 206 -24.19 4.00 7.78
CA ARG A 206 -23.61 4.28 6.46
C ARG A 206 -22.17 3.75 6.40
N HIS A 207 -21.88 2.86 5.45
CA HIS A 207 -20.52 2.37 5.20
C HIS A 207 -19.82 3.16 4.08
N ASP A 208 -18.49 3.21 4.03
CA ASP A 208 -17.80 3.91 2.95
C ASP A 208 -17.83 3.10 1.64
N ILE A 209 -17.95 3.79 0.48
CA ILE A 209 -17.82 3.19 -0.85
C ILE A 209 -16.36 3.26 -1.30
N TYR A 210 -15.75 2.10 -1.52
CA TYR A 210 -14.37 1.93 -1.98
C TYR A 210 -14.32 1.53 -3.46
N VAL A 211 -13.49 2.22 -4.25
CA VAL A 211 -13.22 1.85 -5.65
C VAL A 211 -11.72 1.83 -5.91
N ASP A 212 -11.20 0.74 -6.47
CA ASP A 212 -9.83 0.68 -6.98
C ASP A 212 -9.80 1.18 -8.41
N ILE A 213 -9.01 2.22 -8.69
CA ILE A 213 -9.03 2.86 -10.00
C ILE A 213 -7.69 3.51 -10.36
N SER A 214 -7.29 3.35 -11.62
CA SER A 214 -6.10 4.00 -12.18
C SER A 214 -6.35 5.48 -12.49
N PRO A 215 -5.64 6.45 -11.90
CA PRO A 215 -5.71 7.86 -12.30
C PRO A 215 -5.03 8.17 -13.64
N SER A 216 -4.29 7.23 -14.24
CA SER A 216 -3.55 7.48 -15.49
C SER A 216 -4.43 7.47 -16.75
N ASN A 217 -5.68 7.00 -16.65
CA ASN A 217 -6.62 7.08 -17.76
C ASN A 217 -7.16 8.51 -17.97
N PRO A 218 -7.64 8.85 -19.20
CA PRO A 218 -8.25 10.15 -19.46
C PRO A 218 -9.47 10.43 -18.55
N PRO A 219 -9.78 11.71 -18.23
CA PRO A 219 -10.85 12.07 -17.30
C PRO A 219 -12.20 11.40 -17.59
N LYS A 220 -12.58 11.27 -18.87
CA LYS A 220 -13.83 10.61 -19.29
C LYS A 220 -13.97 9.15 -18.84
N ARG A 221 -12.85 8.46 -18.56
CA ARG A 221 -12.83 7.07 -18.05
C ARG A 221 -12.70 6.99 -16.53
N VAL A 222 -12.36 8.09 -15.86
CA VAL A 222 -12.12 8.13 -14.40
C VAL A 222 -13.31 8.76 -13.67
N ILE A 223 -13.70 9.97 -14.10
CA ILE A 223 -14.73 10.79 -13.45
C ILE A 223 -16.03 10.03 -13.13
N PRO A 224 -16.60 9.22 -14.05
CA PRO A 224 -17.85 8.53 -13.76
C PRO A 224 -17.77 7.56 -12.57
N PHE A 225 -16.60 6.99 -12.30
CA PHE A 225 -16.40 5.99 -11.24
C PHE A 225 -15.94 6.59 -9.92
N VAL A 226 -15.55 7.87 -9.88
CA VAL A 226 -15.08 8.52 -8.64
C VAL A 226 -16.07 9.53 -8.08
N ARG A 227 -17.14 9.87 -8.82
CA ARG A 227 -18.14 10.88 -8.41
C ARG A 227 -18.84 10.53 -7.09
N ASN A 228 -19.16 9.25 -6.89
CA ASN A 228 -19.96 8.77 -5.76
C ASN A 228 -19.16 7.86 -4.79
N ALA A 229 -17.84 7.79 -4.96
CA ALA A 229 -16.96 7.05 -4.06
C ALA A 229 -16.66 7.88 -2.79
N ASP A 230 -16.59 7.22 -1.64
CA ASP A 230 -16.09 7.85 -0.40
C ASP A 230 -14.57 7.66 -0.27
N VAL A 231 -14.05 6.56 -0.82
CA VAL A 231 -12.63 6.24 -0.85
C VAL A 231 -12.22 5.76 -2.24
N VAL A 232 -11.22 6.40 -2.83
CA VAL A 232 -10.57 5.96 -4.07
C VAL A 232 -9.24 5.31 -3.74
N MET A 233 -9.09 4.04 -4.10
CA MET A 233 -7.85 3.28 -3.97
C MET A 233 -7.07 3.37 -5.28
N ILE A 234 -5.83 3.84 -5.22
CA ILE A 234 -4.94 3.92 -6.37
C ILE A 234 -4.02 2.71 -6.34
N SER A 235 -4.34 1.68 -7.11
CA SER A 235 -3.53 0.45 -7.11
C SER A 235 -2.56 0.35 -8.31
N PRO A 236 -2.98 0.21 -9.57
CA PRO A 236 -2.09 -0.11 -10.70
C PRO A 236 -0.95 0.89 -10.91
N ASP A 237 -1.18 2.16 -10.59
CA ASP A 237 -0.19 3.22 -10.75
C ASP A 237 0.84 3.24 -9.60
N ALA A 238 0.44 2.82 -8.39
CA ALA A 238 1.29 2.72 -7.20
C ALA A 238 2.03 1.38 -7.07
N TYR A 239 1.77 0.44 -7.98
CA TYR A 239 2.49 -0.84 -8.09
C TYR A 239 3.89 -0.68 -8.69
N ILE A 240 4.78 -0.08 -7.92
CA ILE A 240 6.15 0.17 -8.35
C ILE A 240 7.02 -1.09 -8.30
N TRP A 241 6.56 -2.22 -7.77
CA TRP A 241 7.30 -3.50 -7.82
C TRP A 241 6.53 -4.61 -8.55
N ALA A 242 5.64 -4.23 -9.48
CA ALA A 242 4.93 -5.18 -10.34
C ALA A 242 5.84 -5.90 -11.34
N ALA A 243 5.45 -7.12 -11.70
CA ALA A 243 6.11 -7.89 -12.75
C ALA A 243 6.11 -7.15 -14.10
N GLY A 244 7.19 -7.30 -14.88
CA GLY A 244 7.31 -6.73 -16.22
C GLY A 244 7.62 -5.22 -16.28
N ARG A 245 7.75 -4.53 -15.14
CA ARG A 245 8.21 -3.13 -15.13
C ARG A 245 9.75 -3.05 -15.22
N PRO A 246 10.35 -1.98 -15.78
CA PRO A 246 11.82 -1.76 -15.79
C PRO A 246 12.37 -1.44 -14.40
N ARG A 247 13.35 -2.18 -13.87
CA ARG A 247 13.81 -2.10 -12.46
C ARG A 247 14.72 -0.88 -12.21
N ASP A 248 14.13 0.32 -12.24
CA ASP A 248 14.85 1.57 -11.97
C ASP A 248 14.23 2.37 -10.83
N MET A 249 14.95 3.39 -10.39
CA MET A 249 14.59 4.20 -9.22
C MET A 249 13.50 5.24 -9.54
N SER A 250 13.29 5.51 -10.82
CA SER A 250 12.22 6.36 -11.35
C SER A 250 10.82 5.97 -10.85
N ARG A 251 10.64 4.72 -10.44
CA ARG A 251 9.31 4.23 -10.09
C ARG A 251 8.75 4.88 -8.83
N TYR A 252 9.58 5.32 -7.88
CA TYR A 252 9.09 5.96 -6.66
C TYR A 252 8.25 7.20 -6.95
N ASP A 253 8.61 7.99 -7.96
CA ASP A 253 7.86 9.20 -8.36
C ASP A 253 6.45 8.91 -8.90
N ARG A 254 6.15 7.66 -9.26
CA ARG A 254 4.82 7.27 -9.71
C ARG A 254 3.79 7.40 -8.61
N ILE A 255 4.18 7.24 -7.35
CA ILE A 255 3.28 7.35 -6.19
C ILE A 255 2.77 8.80 -6.04
N PRO A 256 3.63 9.82 -5.82
CA PRO A 256 3.19 11.22 -5.75
C PRO A 256 2.45 11.66 -7.02
N LEU A 257 2.94 11.27 -8.21
CA LEU A 257 2.27 11.60 -9.47
C LEU A 257 0.84 11.03 -9.54
N ALA A 258 0.62 9.80 -9.11
CA ALA A 258 -0.69 9.17 -9.15
C ALA A 258 -1.66 9.83 -8.17
N ILE A 259 -1.21 10.15 -6.94
CA ILE A 259 -2.00 10.88 -5.94
C ILE A 259 -2.40 12.25 -6.50
N TRP A 260 -1.44 13.00 -7.06
CA TRP A 260 -1.70 14.31 -7.65
C TRP A 260 -2.72 14.25 -8.80
N ARG A 261 -2.59 13.26 -9.70
CA ARG A 261 -3.55 13.04 -10.79
C ARG A 261 -4.94 12.70 -10.24
N MET A 262 -5.02 11.86 -9.20
CA MET A 262 -6.31 11.50 -8.61
C MET A 262 -7.00 12.70 -7.98
N ARG A 263 -6.28 13.54 -7.23
CA ARG A 263 -6.84 14.81 -6.70
C ARG A 263 -7.42 15.68 -7.81
N SER A 264 -6.70 15.79 -8.94
CA SER A 264 -7.18 16.53 -10.12
C SER A 264 -8.47 15.93 -10.70
N HIS A 265 -8.60 14.59 -10.73
CA HIS A 265 -9.83 13.92 -11.17
C HIS A 265 -10.99 14.11 -10.18
N LEU A 266 -10.73 14.04 -8.86
CA LEU A 266 -11.72 14.27 -7.82
C LEU A 266 -12.29 15.69 -7.84
N ALA A 267 -11.43 16.70 -8.01
CA ALA A 267 -11.85 18.10 -8.21
C ALA A 267 -12.77 18.25 -9.43
N ARG A 268 -12.39 17.67 -10.58
CA ARG A 268 -13.24 17.66 -11.79
C ARG A 268 -14.55 16.91 -11.60
N ALA A 269 -14.56 15.87 -10.76
CA ALA A 269 -15.75 15.10 -10.42
C ALA A 269 -16.62 15.79 -9.35
N LYS A 270 -16.19 16.95 -8.80
CA LYS A 270 -16.80 17.62 -7.65
C LYS A 270 -16.91 16.73 -6.40
N ASN A 271 -15.90 15.89 -6.17
CA ASN A 271 -15.83 14.96 -5.04
C ASN A 271 -14.50 15.06 -4.28
N GLU A 272 -14.08 16.29 -3.95
CA GLU A 272 -12.82 16.54 -3.24
C GLU A 272 -12.80 16.00 -1.81
N ARG A 273 -13.97 15.69 -1.26
CA ARG A 273 -14.11 15.05 0.06
C ARG A 273 -13.71 13.57 0.07
N ALA A 274 -13.60 12.92 -1.09
CA ALA A 274 -13.24 11.51 -1.16
C ALA A 274 -11.80 11.31 -0.69
N LYS A 275 -11.63 10.33 0.19
CA LYS A 275 -10.31 9.92 0.66
C LYS A 275 -9.54 9.25 -0.46
N ILE A 276 -8.25 9.53 -0.55
CA ILE A 276 -7.33 8.85 -1.46
C ILE A 276 -6.56 7.83 -0.64
N HIS A 277 -6.74 6.56 -0.95
CA HIS A 277 -5.86 5.50 -0.46
C HIS A 277 -4.94 5.06 -1.60
N ILE A 278 -3.73 4.60 -1.29
CA ILE A 278 -2.82 4.03 -2.30
C ILE A 278 -2.52 2.56 -1.99
N ALA A 279 -2.40 1.71 -3.01
CA ALA A 279 -1.96 0.34 -2.82
C ALA A 279 -0.51 0.14 -3.28
N LEU A 280 0.35 -0.20 -2.33
CA LEU A 280 1.77 -0.47 -2.50
C LEU A 280 1.96 -1.96 -2.78
N GLN A 281 2.36 -2.32 -3.99
CA GLN A 281 2.50 -3.72 -4.38
C GLN A 281 3.93 -4.22 -4.47
N ALA A 282 4.07 -5.54 -4.26
CA ALA A 282 5.29 -6.29 -4.44
C ALA A 282 5.09 -7.68 -5.09
N TYR A 283 5.24 -7.76 -6.42
CA TYR A 283 5.25 -9.05 -7.16
C TYR A 283 6.66 -9.65 -7.24
N GLN A 284 7.68 -8.82 -7.41
CA GLN A 284 9.07 -9.28 -7.59
C GLN A 284 9.88 -9.31 -6.29
N SER A 285 9.20 -9.37 -5.13
CA SER A 285 9.81 -9.35 -3.78
C SER A 285 10.79 -8.17 -3.57
N PRO A 286 10.30 -6.96 -3.24
CA PRO A 286 11.19 -5.86 -2.89
C PRO A 286 12.04 -6.24 -1.69
N THR A 287 13.22 -5.65 -1.59
CA THR A 287 14.02 -5.77 -0.37
C THR A 287 13.29 -5.07 0.79
N ASN A 288 13.63 -5.43 2.03
CA ASN A 288 13.10 -4.76 3.21
C ASN A 288 13.31 -3.23 3.13
N LEU A 289 14.52 -2.77 2.77
CA LEU A 289 14.80 -1.33 2.52
C LEU A 289 13.90 -0.70 1.46
N GLN A 290 13.56 -1.42 0.38
CA GLN A 290 12.64 -0.90 -0.65
C GLN A 290 11.21 -0.75 -0.11
N MET A 291 10.77 -1.63 0.80
CA MET A 291 9.49 -1.50 1.48
C MET A 291 9.48 -0.28 2.40
N HIS A 292 10.50 -0.10 3.24
CA HIS A 292 10.63 1.08 4.09
C HIS A 292 10.53 2.38 3.27
N GLN A 293 11.35 2.50 2.22
CA GLN A 293 11.37 3.69 1.37
C GLN A 293 10.02 3.96 0.70
N GLN A 294 9.31 2.91 0.29
CA GLN A 294 8.00 3.05 -0.35
C GLN A 294 6.91 3.48 0.65
N ILE A 295 6.92 2.89 1.84
CA ILE A 295 5.98 3.24 2.94
C ILE A 295 6.27 4.66 3.41
N LYS A 296 7.54 5.01 3.64
CA LYS A 296 7.95 6.37 4.02
C LYS A 296 7.53 7.41 2.99
N LEU A 297 7.76 7.14 1.70
CA LEU A 297 7.35 8.06 0.64
C LEU A 297 5.82 8.26 0.62
N ALA A 298 5.06 7.21 0.88
CA ALA A 298 3.61 7.29 1.00
C ALA A 298 3.18 8.16 2.20
N LEU A 299 3.75 7.91 3.37
CA LEU A 299 3.45 8.63 4.61
C LEU A 299 3.76 10.13 4.52
N LEU A 300 4.81 10.50 3.77
CA LEU A 300 5.22 11.89 3.59
C LEU A 300 4.61 12.56 2.34
N GLY A 301 3.95 11.79 1.47
CA GLY A 301 3.33 12.26 0.22
C GLY A 301 4.32 12.59 -0.91
N GLY A 302 5.54 13.01 -0.56
CA GLY A 302 6.64 13.21 -1.48
C GLY A 302 6.41 14.36 -2.47
N TRP A 303 7.09 14.27 -3.61
CA TRP A 303 7.02 15.26 -4.69
C TRP A 303 7.42 14.61 -6.02
N PHE A 304 7.11 15.28 -7.13
CA PHE A 304 7.58 14.91 -8.45
C PHE A 304 7.95 16.15 -9.26
N MET A 305 8.76 16.02 -10.30
CA MET A 305 9.10 17.17 -11.15
C MET A 305 8.11 17.30 -12.31
N ARG A 306 7.78 18.52 -12.70
CA ARG A 306 7.05 18.84 -13.93
C ARG A 306 7.86 19.88 -14.70
N GLY A 307 8.66 19.42 -15.65
CA GLY A 307 9.70 20.26 -16.25
C GLY A 307 10.72 20.66 -15.19
N ARG A 308 10.91 21.97 -14.98
CA ARG A 308 11.83 22.50 -13.95
C ARG A 308 11.19 22.70 -12.58
N PHE A 309 9.88 22.46 -12.44
CA PHE A 309 9.16 22.72 -11.21
C PHE A 309 9.02 21.47 -10.35
N ARG A 310 9.36 21.59 -9.07
CA ARG A 310 9.07 20.56 -8.06
C ARG A 310 7.64 20.72 -7.56
N ILE A 311 6.80 19.73 -7.81
CA ILE A 311 5.40 19.71 -7.38
C ILE A 311 5.30 18.87 -6.10
N PRO A 312 5.09 19.50 -4.92
CA PRO A 312 4.84 18.77 -3.69
C PRO A 312 3.47 18.10 -3.73
N VAL A 313 3.35 16.94 -3.10
CA VAL A 313 2.12 16.17 -3.05
C VAL A 313 1.85 15.80 -1.60
N SER A 314 0.69 16.22 -1.06
CA SER A 314 0.31 15.82 0.30
C SER A 314 0.12 14.30 0.39
N PRO A 315 0.37 13.68 1.55
CA PRO A 315 0.13 12.25 1.77
C PRO A 315 -1.28 11.79 1.36
N PRO A 316 -1.47 10.50 1.02
CA PRO A 316 -2.79 9.90 0.91
C PRO A 316 -3.41 9.74 2.31
N ASP A 317 -4.73 9.58 2.36
CA ASP A 317 -5.49 9.34 3.61
C ASP A 317 -5.35 7.90 4.12
N GLY A 318 -4.90 6.98 3.26
CA GLY A 318 -4.65 5.59 3.62
C GLY A 318 -3.61 4.90 2.75
N ILE A 319 -2.94 3.92 3.33
CA ILE A 319 -1.92 3.09 2.67
C ILE A 319 -2.38 1.64 2.73
N TRP A 320 -2.37 0.98 1.59
CA TRP A 320 -2.61 -0.44 1.46
C TRP A 320 -1.33 -1.15 1.10
N LEU A 321 -1.00 -2.21 1.80
CA LEU A 321 0.12 -3.08 1.44
C LEU A 321 -0.41 -4.28 0.68
N TRP A 322 -0.18 -4.29 -0.62
CA TRP A 322 -0.60 -5.37 -1.50
C TRP A 322 0.54 -6.38 -1.68
N TRP A 323 0.32 -7.56 -1.12
CA TRP A 323 1.30 -8.63 -1.21
C TRP A 323 0.79 -9.88 -1.90
N TRP A 324 1.36 -10.13 -3.08
CA TRP A 324 1.24 -11.42 -3.71
C TRP A 324 2.25 -12.32 -3.02
N HIS A 325 1.79 -13.07 -2.02
CA HIS A 325 2.40 -14.39 -1.82
C HIS A 325 2.32 -15.13 -3.16
N ASP A 326 3.15 -16.15 -3.34
CA ASP A 326 3.13 -17.06 -4.49
C ASP A 326 1.83 -17.91 -4.46
N CYS A 327 0.67 -17.26 -4.34
CA CYS A 327 -0.71 -17.73 -4.31
C CYS A 327 -1.15 -18.25 -5.69
N LYS A 328 -0.29 -19.04 -6.31
CA LYS A 328 -0.73 -20.11 -7.19
C LYS A 328 -0.69 -21.36 -6.32
N SER A 329 -1.89 -21.87 -6.05
CA SER A 329 -2.21 -23.11 -5.34
C SER A 329 -1.14 -24.21 -5.43
N VAL A 330 -1.19 -25.10 -4.43
CA VAL A 330 -0.39 -26.30 -4.05
C VAL A 330 0.28 -27.18 -5.15
N LYS A 331 0.44 -26.75 -6.39
CA LYS A 331 1.37 -27.32 -7.37
C LYS A 331 2.79 -26.76 -7.30
N VAL A 332 3.07 -25.78 -6.43
CA VAL A 332 4.44 -25.27 -6.22
C VAL A 332 4.96 -25.76 -4.87
N ARG A 333 5.86 -26.73 -4.91
CA ARG A 333 6.55 -27.33 -3.74
C ARG A 333 7.00 -26.27 -2.73
N HIS A 334 6.54 -26.43 -1.49
CA HIS A 334 7.18 -25.99 -0.24
C HIS A 334 7.84 -24.60 -0.22
N ARG A 335 7.15 -23.55 -0.65
CA ARG A 335 7.49 -22.21 -0.21
C ARG A 335 6.50 -21.79 0.86
N ARG A 336 6.88 -21.97 2.13
CA ARG A 336 6.31 -21.17 3.24
C ARG A 336 6.25 -19.73 2.76
N ILE A 337 5.27 -18.95 3.23
CA ILE A 337 5.25 -17.50 3.12
C ILE A 337 6.68 -17.00 3.33
N ASN A 338 7.31 -16.68 2.21
CA ASN A 338 8.75 -16.64 2.15
C ASN A 338 9.15 -15.38 2.92
N ARG A 339 10.11 -15.51 3.83
CA ARG A 339 10.88 -14.39 4.36
C ARG A 339 11.78 -13.89 3.22
N TRP A 340 11.16 -13.27 2.21
CA TRP A 340 11.67 -13.13 0.84
C TRP A 340 12.95 -12.30 0.70
N ASP A 341 13.34 -11.55 1.72
CA ASP A 341 14.61 -10.85 1.65
C ASP A 341 15.75 -11.75 2.13
N LEU A 342 16.48 -12.32 1.17
CA LEU A 342 17.75 -13.02 1.42
C LEU A 342 18.82 -12.09 2.06
N ASN A 343 18.54 -10.79 2.22
CA ASN A 343 19.36 -9.80 2.89
C ASN A 343 18.93 -9.49 4.35
N THR A 344 17.87 -10.07 4.88
CA THR A 344 17.48 -9.78 6.27
C THR A 344 17.13 -11.04 7.04
N GLU A 345 17.47 -11.05 8.33
CA GLU A 345 16.96 -12.06 9.26
C GLU A 345 15.47 -11.79 9.58
N TYR A 346 15.02 -10.54 9.38
CA TYR A 346 13.66 -10.04 9.65
C TYR A 346 12.78 -9.93 8.42
N ALA A 347 11.49 -10.09 8.66
CA ALA A 347 10.41 -10.07 7.70
C ALA A 347 9.98 -8.63 7.35
N TRP A 348 9.17 -8.50 6.31
CA TRP A 348 8.44 -7.30 5.91
C TRP A 348 7.66 -6.59 7.02
N SER A 349 7.20 -7.31 8.04
CA SER A 349 6.44 -6.78 9.16
C SER A 349 7.23 -5.73 9.94
N GLU A 350 8.57 -5.84 9.98
CA GLU A 350 9.42 -4.81 10.58
C GLU A 350 9.31 -3.49 9.83
N ALA A 351 9.46 -3.49 8.51
CA ALA A 351 9.33 -2.27 7.68
C ALA A 351 7.98 -1.59 7.86
N VAL A 352 6.91 -2.38 7.99
CA VAL A 352 5.57 -1.84 8.24
C VAL A 352 5.51 -1.22 9.64
N SER A 353 5.90 -1.98 10.67
CA SER A 353 5.79 -1.52 12.06
C SER A 353 6.66 -0.30 12.35
N SER A 354 7.90 -0.28 11.86
CA SER A 354 8.88 0.78 12.07
C SER A 354 8.38 2.09 11.47
N GLU A 355 7.95 2.06 10.20
CA GLU A 355 7.54 3.27 9.50
C GLU A 355 6.17 3.78 9.95
N LEU A 356 5.22 2.89 10.28
CA LEU A 356 3.92 3.29 10.81
C LEU A 356 3.99 3.81 12.25
N SER A 357 4.99 3.40 13.03
CA SER A 357 5.22 3.95 14.38
C SER A 357 5.85 5.35 14.35
N HIS A 358 6.44 5.74 13.22
CA HIS A 358 7.12 7.02 13.04
C HIS A 358 6.65 7.74 11.75
N PRO A 359 5.34 8.03 11.62
CA PRO A 359 4.74 8.46 10.35
C PRO A 359 5.22 9.83 9.87
N LYS A 360 5.72 10.67 10.78
CA LYS A 360 6.19 12.04 10.50
C LYS A 360 7.72 12.14 10.38
N ASP A 361 8.45 11.09 10.75
CA ASP A 361 9.90 11.06 10.64
C ASP A 361 10.29 11.13 9.17
N LYS A 362 11.22 12.04 8.83
CA LYS A 362 11.71 12.25 7.46
C LYS A 362 12.92 11.38 7.11
N THR A 363 13.07 10.27 7.82
CA THR A 363 14.21 9.36 7.66
C THR A 363 13.67 7.94 7.69
N VAL A 364 14.19 7.08 6.82
CA VAL A 364 13.89 5.64 6.86
C VAL A 364 14.60 5.03 8.06
N ARG A 365 13.89 4.19 8.84
CA ARG A 365 14.42 3.62 10.08
C ARG A 365 14.58 2.11 9.97
N LEU A 366 15.81 1.60 9.99
CA LEU A 366 16.06 0.15 9.99
C LEU A 366 16.22 -0.39 11.40
N GLU A 367 15.14 -0.95 11.96
CA GLU A 367 15.14 -1.49 13.32
C GLU A 367 15.58 -2.96 13.35
N GLY A 368 16.32 -3.35 14.38
CA GLY A 368 16.86 -4.70 14.50
C GLY A 368 18.10 -4.94 13.64
N LYS A 369 18.29 -6.17 13.15
CA LYS A 369 19.52 -6.57 12.45
C LYS A 369 19.30 -6.82 10.95
N HIS A 370 19.95 -5.99 10.15
CA HIS A 370 19.87 -5.97 8.69
C HIS A 370 21.18 -6.40 8.04
N ARG A 371 21.16 -7.10 6.90
CA ARG A 371 22.38 -7.58 6.21
C ARG A 371 22.35 -7.45 4.69
N TRP A 372 22.89 -6.38 4.13
CA TRP A 372 22.93 -6.21 2.68
C TRP A 372 23.98 -7.12 2.03
N ARG A 373 23.52 -8.03 1.16
CA ARG A 373 24.36 -8.92 0.33
C ARG A 373 24.40 -8.53 -1.14
N ARG A 374 23.59 -7.54 -1.53
CA ARG A 374 23.46 -7.02 -2.89
C ARG A 374 23.49 -5.50 -2.87
N ASN A 375 23.73 -4.91 -4.04
CA ASN A 375 23.70 -3.46 -4.19
C ASN A 375 22.35 -2.89 -3.77
N VAL A 376 22.38 -1.78 -3.04
CA VAL A 376 21.21 -1.06 -2.59
C VAL A 376 21.22 0.36 -3.11
N TYR A 377 20.04 0.97 -3.13
CA TYR A 377 19.87 2.37 -3.50
C TYR A 377 18.99 3.07 -2.46
N LEU A 378 19.45 4.24 -2.04
CA LEU A 378 18.84 5.10 -1.05
C LEU A 378 18.25 6.34 -1.74
N ILE A 379 16.96 6.60 -1.53
CA ILE A 379 16.25 7.75 -2.10
C ILE A 379 16.13 8.94 -1.14
N GLY A 380 16.65 8.78 0.07
CA GLY A 380 16.66 9.76 1.13
C GLY A 380 17.46 9.20 2.30
N ASP A 381 17.33 9.84 3.46
CA ASP A 381 18.08 9.46 4.64
C ASP A 381 17.72 8.08 5.17
N LEU A 382 18.73 7.40 5.70
CA LEU A 382 18.63 6.12 6.39
C LEU A 382 19.23 6.21 7.78
N LEU A 383 18.43 5.97 8.80
CA LEU A 383 18.83 5.82 10.18
C LEU A 383 18.92 4.34 10.57
N VAL A 384 20.06 3.97 11.13
CA VAL A 384 20.22 2.75 11.93
C VAL A 384 20.17 3.17 13.40
N PRO A 385 19.01 3.05 14.08
CA PRO A 385 18.83 3.56 15.43
C PRO A 385 19.60 2.75 16.47
N LYS A 386 19.73 3.29 17.69
CA LYS A 386 20.35 2.59 18.82
C LYS A 386 19.71 1.21 19.03
N GLY A 387 20.53 0.20 19.36
CA GLY A 387 20.09 -1.19 19.50
C GLY A 387 19.91 -1.95 18.17
N SER A 388 20.05 -1.29 17.03
CA SER A 388 19.98 -1.90 15.70
C SER A 388 21.36 -2.07 15.08
N ARG A 389 21.48 -3.00 14.12
CA ARG A 389 22.74 -3.34 13.45
C ARG A 389 22.56 -3.49 11.95
N LEU A 390 23.34 -2.76 11.16
CA LEU A 390 23.46 -2.94 9.73
C LEU A 390 24.79 -3.62 9.39
N ILE A 391 24.71 -4.74 8.67
CA ILE A 391 25.86 -5.47 8.14
C ILE A 391 25.87 -5.29 6.61
N ILE A 392 27.01 -4.94 6.04
CA ILE A 392 27.18 -4.82 4.59
C ILE A 392 28.28 -5.80 4.15
N ASP A 393 27.93 -6.72 3.26
CA ASP A 393 28.85 -7.76 2.78
C ASP A 393 29.87 -7.22 1.78
N PRO A 394 31.05 -7.85 1.64
CA PRO A 394 32.07 -7.48 0.66
C PRO A 394 31.53 -7.33 -0.76
N GLY A 395 31.96 -6.26 -1.45
CA GLY A 395 31.61 -5.98 -2.85
C GLY A 395 30.25 -5.32 -3.07
N VAL A 396 29.47 -5.07 -2.00
CA VAL A 396 28.20 -4.33 -2.10
C VAL A 396 28.45 -2.87 -2.48
N LYS A 397 27.65 -2.36 -3.42
CA LYS A 397 27.55 -0.93 -3.76
C LYS A 397 26.30 -0.33 -3.15
N VAL A 398 26.49 0.68 -2.30
CA VAL A 398 25.44 1.52 -1.73
C VAL A 398 25.39 2.80 -2.54
N ARG A 399 24.28 3.05 -3.23
CA ARG A 399 24.10 4.24 -4.06
C ARG A 399 23.12 5.21 -3.43
N PHE A 400 23.50 6.48 -3.35
CA PHE A 400 22.67 7.53 -2.77
C PHE A 400 22.08 8.40 -3.88
N SER A 401 20.78 8.63 -3.83
CA SER A 401 20.13 9.60 -4.71
C SER A 401 20.81 10.96 -4.56
N PRO A 402 21.07 11.69 -5.67
CA PRO A 402 21.60 13.04 -5.61
C PRO A 402 20.60 14.06 -5.01
N LEU A 403 19.41 13.59 -4.65
CA LEU A 403 18.32 14.35 -4.06
C LEU A 403 17.72 13.54 -2.92
N ASP A 404 17.61 14.13 -1.75
CA ASP A 404 16.83 13.56 -0.65
C ASP A 404 15.32 13.76 -0.91
N ARG A 405 14.57 12.66 -1.00
CA ARG A 405 13.11 12.68 -1.18
C ARG A 405 12.35 12.99 0.11
N PHE A 406 12.94 12.79 1.28
CA PHE A 406 12.26 12.92 2.57
C PHE A 406 12.58 14.25 3.25
N GLY A 407 13.76 14.82 2.99
CA GLY A 407 14.19 16.14 3.46
C GLY A 407 14.47 16.15 4.96
N GLY A 408 15.12 15.09 5.44
CA GLY A 408 15.48 14.86 6.84
C GLY A 408 16.90 15.32 7.15
N GLY A 409 17.49 14.69 8.18
CA GLY A 409 18.94 14.74 8.39
C GLY A 409 19.51 16.10 8.80
N ALA A 410 20.83 16.24 8.62
CA ALA A 410 21.53 17.52 8.73
C ALA A 410 21.39 18.36 7.45
N ASP A 411 21.26 17.74 6.29
CA ASP A 411 21.07 18.41 5.01
C ASP A 411 19.81 17.89 4.30
N PRO A 412 18.71 18.66 4.32
CA PRO A 412 17.43 18.24 3.76
C PRO A 412 17.42 18.15 2.22
N ARG A 413 18.57 18.35 1.55
CA ARG A 413 18.72 18.21 0.11
C ARG A 413 19.53 16.98 -0.29
N ARG A 414 20.24 16.34 0.65
CA ARG A 414 21.23 15.30 0.35
C ARG A 414 21.03 14.08 1.24
N CYS A 415 21.01 12.90 0.63
CA CYS A 415 20.84 11.67 1.40
C CYS A 415 22.00 11.44 2.39
N GLU A 416 21.64 10.97 3.58
CA GLU A 416 22.55 10.60 4.66
C GLU A 416 22.42 9.12 5.04
N LEU A 417 23.54 8.49 5.41
CA LEU A 417 23.53 7.26 6.21
C LEU A 417 23.88 7.62 7.65
N ILE A 418 22.90 7.53 8.54
CA ILE A 418 22.98 7.97 9.94
C ILE A 418 23.06 6.73 10.83
N ILE A 419 24.13 6.62 11.62
CA ILE A 419 24.40 5.47 12.48
C ILE A 419 24.38 5.88 13.96
N GLU A 420 23.27 5.58 14.63
CA GLU A 420 23.14 5.63 16.10
C GLU A 420 23.33 4.26 16.76
N GLY A 421 23.04 3.18 16.02
CA GLY A 421 23.31 1.80 16.41
C GLY A 421 24.68 1.35 15.93
N GLU A 422 24.72 0.23 15.22
CA GLU A 422 25.96 -0.38 14.74
C GLU A 422 26.01 -0.55 13.22
N LEU A 423 27.13 -0.18 12.60
CA LEU A 423 27.44 -0.49 11.20
C LEU A 423 28.68 -1.38 11.13
N THR A 424 28.55 -2.54 10.50
CA THR A 424 29.68 -3.41 10.13
C THR A 424 29.77 -3.52 8.62
N ALA A 425 30.78 -2.89 8.01
CA ALA A 425 31.02 -2.94 6.57
C ALA A 425 32.49 -3.32 6.31
N LYS A 426 32.77 -4.63 6.33
CA LYS A 426 34.11 -5.17 6.11
C LYS A 426 34.23 -5.72 4.70
N GLY A 427 34.72 -4.91 3.78
CA GLY A 427 35.10 -5.35 2.44
C GLY A 427 36.40 -6.15 2.46
N THR A 428 36.78 -6.66 1.29
CA THR A 428 38.12 -7.21 1.06
C THR A 428 38.87 -6.36 0.04
N ARG A 429 40.20 -6.48 -0.04
CA ARG A 429 40.99 -5.78 -1.08
C ARG A 429 40.46 -6.02 -2.50
N SER A 430 40.03 -7.24 -2.81
CA SER A 430 39.48 -7.61 -4.13
C SER A 430 37.99 -7.28 -4.30
N LYS A 431 37.26 -7.07 -3.22
CA LYS A 431 35.82 -6.74 -3.21
C LYS A 431 35.55 -5.64 -2.18
N PRO A 432 36.01 -4.41 -2.43
CA PRO A 432 35.75 -3.31 -1.52
C PRO A 432 34.26 -2.95 -1.53
N ILE A 433 33.75 -2.53 -0.38
CA ILE A 433 32.39 -1.97 -0.26
C ILE A 433 32.43 -0.52 -0.76
N GLN A 434 31.45 -0.11 -1.57
CA GLN A 434 31.47 1.21 -2.22
C GLN A 434 30.21 2.00 -1.87
N PHE A 435 30.40 3.19 -1.32
CA PHE A 435 29.36 4.19 -1.07
C PHE A 435 29.54 5.31 -2.10
N LEU A 436 28.57 5.42 -3.01
CA LEU A 436 28.71 6.20 -4.24
C LEU A 436 27.45 7.04 -4.52
N SER A 437 27.59 8.05 -5.36
CA SER A 437 26.42 8.71 -5.94
C SER A 437 25.63 7.76 -6.85
N GLY A 438 24.31 7.91 -6.80
CA GLY A 438 23.32 7.28 -7.65
C GLY A 438 22.94 8.11 -8.88
N ALA A 439 23.62 9.21 -9.18
CA ALA A 439 23.26 10.12 -10.27
C ALA A 439 23.32 9.50 -11.68
N ASN A 440 24.05 8.39 -11.86
CA ASN A 440 24.07 7.62 -13.10
C ASN A 440 22.92 6.59 -13.21
N VAL A 441 22.15 6.40 -12.15
CA VAL A 441 20.96 5.56 -12.16
C VAL A 441 19.80 6.38 -12.69
N ARG A 442 19.05 5.82 -13.65
CA ARG A 442 17.88 6.49 -14.21
C ARG A 442 16.85 6.80 -13.12
N ASP A 443 16.57 8.08 -12.95
CA ASP A 443 15.41 8.60 -12.22
C ASP A 443 14.34 9.07 -13.23
N PHE A 444 13.08 9.26 -12.82
CA PHE A 444 11.97 9.49 -13.77
C PHE A 444 12.08 10.84 -14.45
N PHE A 445 12.53 11.83 -13.69
CA PHE A 445 12.61 13.20 -14.15
C PHE A 445 14.04 13.71 -14.31
N TYR A 446 15.02 13.00 -13.75
CA TYR A 446 16.42 13.38 -13.87
C TYR A 446 17.12 12.41 -14.83
N PRO A 447 17.59 12.91 -15.99
CA PRO A 447 18.40 12.07 -16.87
C PRO A 447 19.66 11.64 -16.10
N PRO A 448 20.12 10.40 -16.30
CA PRO A 448 21.35 9.95 -15.67
C PRO A 448 22.49 10.88 -16.09
N ARG A 449 23.34 11.25 -15.13
CA ARG A 449 24.54 12.06 -15.34
C ARG A 449 25.74 11.43 -14.66
N ASN A 450 26.93 11.97 -14.94
CA ASN A 450 28.12 11.59 -14.20
C ASN A 450 27.97 11.99 -12.72
N PRO A 451 28.34 11.09 -11.80
CA PRO A 451 28.52 11.40 -10.38
C PRO A 451 29.40 12.63 -10.17
N ALA A 452 29.07 13.44 -9.17
CA ALA A 452 29.84 14.61 -8.78
C ALA A 452 29.97 14.71 -7.26
N LYS A 453 31.04 15.33 -6.78
CA LYS A 453 31.24 15.60 -5.35
C LYS A 453 30.06 16.43 -4.79
N GLY A 454 29.54 16.01 -3.64
CA GLY A 454 28.41 16.66 -2.98
C GLY A 454 27.04 16.20 -3.49
N ASP A 455 26.98 15.12 -4.28
CA ASP A 455 25.72 14.50 -4.71
C ASP A 455 24.94 13.96 -3.50
N TRP A 456 25.64 13.45 -2.49
CA TRP A 456 25.04 12.98 -1.23
C TRP A 456 25.85 13.51 -0.05
N TYR A 457 25.32 13.46 1.17
CA TYR A 457 25.94 14.14 2.29
C TYR A 457 27.18 13.39 2.79
N GLY A 458 27.01 12.11 3.13
CA GLY A 458 28.05 11.28 3.72
C GLY A 458 27.48 10.29 4.74
N ILE A 459 28.39 9.65 5.48
CA ILE A 459 28.04 8.74 6.58
C ILE A 459 28.22 9.50 7.90
N ARG A 460 27.16 9.61 8.69
CA ARG A 460 27.14 10.31 9.97
C ARG A 460 27.04 9.32 11.12
N VAL A 461 27.77 9.59 12.19
CA VAL A 461 27.83 8.75 13.39
C VAL A 461 27.63 9.65 14.62
N PRO A 462 26.38 10.05 14.93
CA PRO A 462 26.08 10.91 16.08
C PRO A 462 26.33 10.23 17.44
N GLY A 463 26.33 8.90 17.49
CA GLY A 463 26.60 8.15 18.73
C GLY A 463 26.75 6.63 18.53
N GLY A 464 26.81 6.17 17.28
CA GLY A 464 26.88 4.75 16.96
C GLY A 464 28.30 4.19 16.84
N ARG A 465 28.37 2.87 16.71
CA ARG A 465 29.61 2.13 16.47
C ARG A 465 29.75 1.80 14.99
N VAL A 466 30.86 2.18 14.39
CA VAL A 466 31.17 1.89 12.99
C VAL A 466 32.46 1.10 12.89
N LEU A 467 32.38 -0.05 12.23
CA LEU A 467 33.51 -0.91 11.92
C LEU A 467 33.57 -1.11 10.41
N MET A 468 34.54 -0.45 9.77
CA MET A 468 34.68 -0.46 8.31
C MET A 468 36.11 -0.80 7.90
N GLU A 469 36.24 -1.71 6.94
CA GLU A 469 37.52 -2.16 6.38
C GLU A 469 37.38 -2.29 4.85
N ASN A 470 38.43 -1.97 4.09
CA ASN A 470 38.45 -2.03 2.62
C ASN A 470 37.18 -1.44 1.97
N TYR A 471 36.92 -0.16 2.22
CA TYR A 471 35.76 0.55 1.70
C TYR A 471 36.18 1.76 0.87
N ILE A 472 35.25 2.25 0.06
CA ILE A 472 35.39 3.46 -0.76
C ILE A 472 34.17 4.34 -0.52
N ILE A 473 34.39 5.59 -0.13
CA ILE A 473 33.36 6.64 -0.12
C ILE A 473 33.75 7.64 -1.20
N ARG A 474 32.84 7.91 -2.14
CA ARG A 474 33.05 8.90 -3.22
C ARG A 474 31.77 9.67 -3.52
N ASP A 475 31.96 10.82 -4.15
CA ASP A 475 30.90 11.72 -4.61
C ASP A 475 30.10 12.37 -3.47
N ALA A 476 30.49 12.11 -2.22
CA ALA A 476 29.87 12.67 -1.03
C ALA A 476 30.33 14.12 -0.81
N LEU A 477 29.56 14.90 -0.08
CA LEU A 477 30.01 16.17 0.47
C LEU A 477 31.14 15.91 1.48
N HIS A 478 30.95 14.90 2.33
CA HIS A 478 31.93 14.37 3.27
C HIS A 478 32.32 12.95 2.86
N GLU A 479 33.51 12.80 2.26
CA GLU A 479 34.06 11.49 1.86
C GLU A 479 34.75 10.74 3.02
N GLU A 480 34.62 11.29 4.23
CA GLU A 480 35.05 10.70 5.50
C GLU A 480 33.84 10.45 6.40
N ILE A 481 34.03 9.62 7.43
CA ILE A 481 32.98 9.37 8.44
C ILE A 481 32.85 10.60 9.34
N VAL A 482 31.68 11.23 9.33
CA VAL A 482 31.40 12.40 10.16
C VAL A 482 30.95 11.93 11.54
N ARG A 483 31.85 12.00 12.53
CA ARG A 483 31.53 11.77 13.95
C ARG A 483 31.09 13.09 14.58
N LEU A 484 29.97 13.08 15.28
CA LEU A 484 29.59 14.23 16.11
C LEU A 484 30.13 13.95 17.51
N GLU A 485 31.12 14.73 17.95
CA GLU A 485 31.61 14.66 19.32
C GLU A 485 30.64 15.41 20.25
N GLY A 486 30.21 14.77 21.34
CA GLY A 486 29.66 15.43 22.54
C GLY A 486 28.13 15.60 22.62
N VAL A 487 27.45 14.60 23.16
CA VAL A 487 26.69 14.80 24.40
C VAL A 487 27.22 13.75 25.36
N SER A 488 28.15 14.17 26.20
CA SER A 488 28.63 13.37 27.33
C SER A 488 27.45 12.96 28.22
N GLU A 489 27.51 11.73 28.72
CA GLU A 489 26.53 11.07 29.59
C GLU A 489 26.01 11.94 30.76
#